data_AF-A0A1G6B715-F1
#
_entry.id   AF-A0A1G6B715-F1
#
_cell.length_a   1.000
_cell.length_b   1.000
_cell.length_c   1.000
_cell.angle_alpha   90.00
_cell.angle_beta   90.00
_cell.angle_gamma   90.00
#
_symmetry.space_group_name_H-M   'P 1'
#
loop_
_entity.id
_entity.type
_entity.pdbx_description
1 polymer ?
#
loop_
_entity_poly.entity_id
_entity_poly.type
_entity_poly.pdbx_seq_one_letter_code
_entity_poly.pdbx_strand_id
1 'polypeptide(L)'
;MKIQLINYSGENDKKFDVETVNSFGSPMSLDSFDLNILDLTASEIWQNKLSNKNFQTLSIDKDFKTLLISIENSKKAKFLYLLPSNVTFKTSFDYLGFGDNGQDIYDFQTNTLLKDILPDFMHNLEKIIAYLSFEILYERTITLIGTSAVKADFYFDDVSDGERKIYSKDSNKLVSLTDERYTYTTLLIDTNEIFQTYINRVFDFPVEIVSVPDWFNDITFFDDVEQKELIEIEKQKIEESKKQIKTSREIINQNKYFESILYKSGDDLEVILIEMLREIFKVDSNFEDTKDEDFSFEKGGIHYIFEFKGISKDLKKQNISQLMTHVYKYADSYQVAESQIRRVIIATRYKDKSPENRLPISHNIIEFAKNSLNNVLIIDTVTFLRIFEKFRNDELSTEDIFTMLDKSGLLVIE
;
A
#
# COMPACT_ATOMS: atom_id res chain seq x y z
N MET A 1 -24.82 -31.89 -4.31
CA MET A 1 -25.83 -31.11 -3.58
C MET A 1 -26.41 -30.13 -4.56
N LYS A 2 -27.73 -30.03 -4.67
CA LYS A 2 -28.37 -29.08 -5.57
C LYS A 2 -28.49 -27.71 -4.89
N ILE A 3 -27.76 -26.73 -5.39
CA ILE A 3 -27.61 -25.39 -4.82
C ILE A 3 -28.25 -24.35 -5.75
N GLN A 4 -29.01 -23.44 -5.14
CA GLN A 4 -29.48 -22.23 -5.78
C GLN A 4 -28.80 -21.02 -5.15
N LEU A 5 -28.19 -20.16 -5.97
CA LEU A 5 -27.73 -18.84 -5.57
C LEU A 5 -28.82 -17.80 -5.86
N ILE A 6 -29.17 -17.01 -4.86
CA ILE A 6 -30.13 -15.91 -4.96
C ILE A 6 -29.43 -14.64 -4.52
N ASN A 7 -29.31 -13.66 -5.41
CA ASN A 7 -28.58 -12.42 -5.14
C ASN A 7 -29.21 -11.20 -5.82
N TYR A 8 -28.53 -10.06 -5.79
CA TYR A 8 -29.05 -8.82 -6.38
C TYR A 8 -29.09 -8.85 -7.90
N SER A 9 -28.03 -9.30 -8.57
CA SER A 9 -27.87 -9.25 -10.03
C SER A 9 -28.57 -10.40 -10.77
N GLY A 10 -28.75 -11.55 -10.12
CA GLY A 10 -29.07 -12.81 -10.78
C GLY A 10 -27.87 -13.42 -11.53
N GLU A 11 -26.65 -12.94 -11.26
CA GLU A 11 -25.41 -13.39 -11.91
C GLU A 11 -24.44 -14.03 -10.91
N ASN A 12 -23.59 -14.95 -11.38
CA ASN A 12 -22.62 -15.66 -10.53
C ASN A 12 -21.21 -15.09 -10.65
N ASP A 13 -21.06 -13.82 -10.26
CA ASP A 13 -19.80 -13.08 -10.38
C ASP A 13 -18.65 -13.72 -9.60
N LYS A 14 -18.97 -14.33 -8.44
CA LYS A 14 -18.02 -15.02 -7.56
C LYS A 14 -17.67 -16.43 -8.05
N LYS A 15 -18.28 -16.89 -9.15
CA LYS A 15 -18.09 -18.21 -9.79
C LYS A 15 -18.29 -19.37 -8.80
N PHE A 16 -19.25 -19.25 -7.90
CA PHE A 16 -19.61 -20.35 -7.01
C PHE A 16 -20.11 -21.54 -7.82
N ASP A 17 -19.68 -22.74 -7.47
CA ASP A 17 -20.19 -23.96 -8.09
C ASP A 17 -21.63 -24.22 -7.60
N VAL A 18 -22.60 -23.79 -8.40
CA VAL A 18 -24.05 -23.84 -8.13
C VAL A 18 -24.80 -24.17 -9.42
N GLU A 19 -25.93 -24.86 -9.31
CA GLU A 19 -26.72 -25.29 -10.47
C GLU A 19 -27.59 -24.18 -11.06
N THR A 20 -28.02 -23.22 -10.24
CA THR A 20 -28.94 -22.18 -10.67
C THR A 20 -28.68 -20.87 -9.93
N VAL A 21 -28.81 -19.77 -10.66
CA VAL A 21 -28.62 -18.42 -10.16
C VAL A 21 -29.86 -17.61 -10.49
N ASN A 22 -30.42 -16.91 -9.50
CA ASN A 22 -31.61 -16.10 -9.65
C ASN A 22 -31.44 -14.76 -8.91
N SER A 23 -32.20 -13.75 -9.33
CA SER A 23 -32.34 -12.54 -8.54
C SER A 23 -33.35 -12.75 -7.40
N PHE A 24 -33.35 -11.86 -6.40
CA PHE A 24 -34.32 -11.91 -5.30
C PHE A 24 -35.80 -11.91 -5.75
N GLY A 25 -36.11 -11.28 -6.88
CA GLY A 25 -37.48 -11.15 -7.41
C GLY A 25 -37.97 -12.36 -8.21
N SER A 26 -37.08 -13.30 -8.56
CA SER A 26 -37.43 -14.45 -9.40
C SER A 26 -36.75 -15.76 -8.98
N PRO A 27 -36.79 -16.15 -7.69
CA PRO A 27 -36.23 -17.43 -7.26
C PRO A 27 -37.02 -18.60 -7.86
N MET A 28 -36.33 -19.70 -8.15
CA MET A 28 -37.02 -20.98 -8.34
C MET A 28 -37.49 -21.51 -6.98
N SER A 29 -38.44 -22.46 -7.01
CA SER A 29 -38.97 -23.10 -5.82
C SER A 29 -37.84 -23.58 -4.90
N LEU A 30 -37.77 -23.01 -3.69
CA LEU A 30 -36.67 -23.19 -2.74
C LEU A 30 -36.48 -24.66 -2.34
N ASP A 31 -37.60 -25.39 -2.21
CA ASP A 31 -37.63 -26.84 -1.93
C ASP A 31 -37.18 -27.71 -3.14
N SER A 32 -36.85 -27.12 -4.28
CA SER A 32 -36.25 -27.85 -5.41
C SER A 32 -34.73 -27.96 -5.31
N PHE A 33 -34.15 -27.43 -4.23
CA PHE A 33 -32.72 -27.36 -3.93
C PHE A 33 -32.49 -27.86 -2.50
N ASP A 34 -31.31 -28.41 -2.27
CA ASP A 34 -30.85 -28.83 -0.95
C ASP A 34 -30.39 -27.62 -0.13
N LEU A 35 -29.79 -26.63 -0.80
CA LEU A 35 -29.30 -25.39 -0.21
C LEU A 35 -29.69 -24.18 -1.07
N ASN A 36 -30.26 -23.17 -0.43
CA ASN A 36 -30.50 -21.85 -1.02
C ASN A 36 -29.54 -20.84 -0.38
N ILE A 37 -28.69 -20.22 -1.20
CA ILE A 37 -27.75 -19.19 -0.77
C ILE A 37 -28.40 -17.84 -1.03
N LEU A 38 -28.58 -17.03 0.03
CA LEU A 38 -28.99 -15.64 -0.08
C LEU A 38 -27.75 -14.76 0.07
N ASP A 39 -27.26 -14.23 -1.04
CA ASP A 39 -26.09 -13.36 -1.05
C ASP A 39 -26.50 -11.91 -0.88
N LEU A 40 -26.35 -11.38 0.34
CA LEU A 40 -26.69 -10.01 0.72
C LEU A 40 -25.48 -9.05 0.62
N THR A 41 -24.38 -9.48 -0.01
CA THR A 41 -23.11 -8.74 0.01
C THR A 41 -23.03 -7.59 -1.00
N ALA A 42 -23.91 -7.57 -2.00
CA ALA A 42 -23.92 -6.52 -3.02
C ALA A 42 -24.23 -5.15 -2.41
N SER A 43 -23.43 -4.14 -2.75
CA SER A 43 -23.59 -2.77 -2.22
C SER A 43 -24.90 -2.12 -2.66
N GLU A 44 -25.42 -2.55 -3.81
CA GLU A 44 -26.62 -2.08 -4.48
C GLU A 44 -27.91 -2.48 -3.75
N ILE A 45 -27.82 -3.43 -2.82
CA ILE A 45 -28.88 -3.76 -1.87
C ILE A 45 -29.07 -2.60 -0.89
N TRP A 46 -27.97 -2.03 -0.40
CA TRP A 46 -27.93 -1.09 0.72
C TRP A 46 -28.18 0.35 0.26
N GLN A 47 -29.33 0.57 -0.37
CA GLN A 47 -29.74 1.89 -0.82
C GLN A 47 -31.26 2.03 -0.94
N ASN A 48 -31.75 3.27 -0.88
CA ASN A 48 -33.08 3.62 -1.38
C ASN A 48 -33.10 4.93 -2.14
N LYS A 49 -34.01 4.99 -3.10
CA LYS A 49 -34.24 6.15 -3.96
C LYS A 49 -35.32 7.10 -3.42
N LEU A 50 -35.52 7.14 -2.10
CA LEU A 50 -36.40 8.12 -1.48
C LEU A 50 -35.68 9.46 -1.39
N SER A 51 -36.41 10.56 -1.54
CA SER A 51 -35.85 11.92 -1.45
C SER A 51 -35.47 12.31 -0.02
N ASN A 52 -36.10 11.71 0.98
CA ASN A 52 -35.79 11.93 2.39
C ASN A 52 -34.76 10.93 2.92
N LYS A 53 -33.95 11.37 3.89
CA LYS A 53 -33.04 10.51 4.63
C LYS A 53 -33.82 9.39 5.33
N ASN A 54 -33.56 8.15 4.92
CA ASN A 54 -34.19 6.97 5.49
C ASN A 54 -33.23 5.78 5.36
N PHE A 55 -32.86 5.14 6.47
CA PHE A 55 -32.00 3.94 6.44
C PHE A 55 -32.79 2.63 6.60
N GLN A 56 -34.08 2.71 6.88
CA GLN A 56 -34.97 1.57 7.16
C GLN A 56 -35.75 1.12 5.92
N THR A 57 -35.48 1.67 4.74
CA THR A 57 -36.14 1.28 3.49
C THR A 57 -35.08 0.93 2.47
N LEU A 58 -35.24 -0.18 1.76
CA LEU A 58 -34.43 -0.55 0.61
C LEU A 58 -35.25 -0.39 -0.66
N SER A 59 -34.58 -0.11 -1.77
CA SER A 59 -35.22 -0.15 -3.10
C SER A 59 -35.80 -1.52 -3.46
N ILE A 60 -35.30 -2.59 -2.82
CA ILE A 60 -35.70 -3.99 -3.07
C ILE A 60 -36.61 -4.59 -1.99
N ASP A 61 -37.18 -3.76 -1.10
CA ASP A 61 -38.03 -4.20 0.02
C ASP A 61 -39.16 -5.18 -0.40
N LYS A 62 -39.74 -4.99 -1.59
CA LYS A 62 -40.83 -5.85 -2.09
C LYS A 62 -40.34 -7.25 -2.45
N ASP A 63 -39.16 -7.35 -3.06
CA ASP A 63 -38.56 -8.63 -3.42
C ASP A 63 -38.14 -9.38 -2.16
N PHE A 64 -37.53 -8.68 -1.19
CA PHE A 64 -37.21 -9.24 0.12
C PHE A 64 -38.44 -9.82 0.81
N LYS A 65 -39.52 -9.04 0.93
CA LYS A 65 -40.76 -9.53 1.57
C LYS A 65 -41.36 -10.74 0.85
N THR A 66 -41.34 -10.75 -0.48
CA THR A 66 -41.90 -11.87 -1.27
C THR A 66 -41.06 -13.14 -1.10
N LEU A 67 -39.73 -12.99 -1.10
CA LEU A 67 -38.80 -14.09 -0.87
C LEU A 67 -38.87 -14.60 0.58
N LEU A 68 -39.00 -13.71 1.57
CA LEU A 68 -39.21 -14.09 2.97
C LEU A 68 -40.43 -15.00 3.14
N ILE A 69 -41.58 -14.64 2.54
CA ILE A 69 -42.79 -15.49 2.54
C ILE A 69 -42.47 -16.87 1.94
N SER A 70 -41.67 -16.93 0.88
CA SER A 70 -41.28 -18.20 0.25
C SER A 70 -40.38 -19.03 1.18
N ILE A 71 -39.46 -18.38 1.90
CA ILE A 71 -38.57 -19.00 2.89
C ILE A 71 -39.37 -19.56 4.07
N GLU A 72 -40.32 -18.81 4.61
CA GLU A 72 -41.20 -19.25 5.69
C GLU A 72 -42.06 -20.47 5.27
N ASN A 73 -42.52 -20.49 4.02
CA ASN A 73 -43.33 -21.59 3.48
C ASN A 73 -42.51 -22.80 2.99
N SER A 74 -41.19 -22.65 2.83
CA SER A 74 -40.27 -23.75 2.53
C SER A 74 -40.35 -24.80 3.65
N LYS A 75 -40.31 -26.08 3.30
CA LYS A 75 -40.46 -27.18 4.29
C LYS A 75 -39.18 -27.95 4.56
N LYS A 76 -38.25 -28.00 3.60
CA LYS A 76 -37.08 -28.89 3.70
C LYS A 76 -35.75 -28.24 3.34
N ALA A 77 -35.76 -27.15 2.57
CA ALA A 77 -34.51 -26.57 2.11
C ALA A 77 -33.70 -25.95 3.25
N LYS A 78 -32.37 -26.07 3.17
CA LYS A 78 -31.44 -25.31 4.02
C LYS A 78 -31.17 -23.94 3.41
N PHE A 79 -30.81 -22.98 4.24
CA PHE A 79 -30.53 -21.60 3.88
C PHE A 79 -29.15 -21.19 4.36
N LEU A 80 -28.39 -20.53 3.50
CA LEU A 80 -27.15 -19.86 3.84
C LEU A 80 -27.27 -18.36 3.50
N TYR A 81 -27.19 -17.51 4.51
CA TYR A 81 -27.17 -16.07 4.36
C TYR A 81 -25.73 -15.57 4.41
N LEU A 82 -25.28 -14.96 3.31
CA LEU A 82 -24.00 -14.24 3.25
C LEU A 82 -24.27 -12.77 3.57
N LEU A 83 -23.93 -12.35 4.78
CA LEU A 83 -24.13 -10.97 5.23
C LEU A 83 -23.05 -10.04 4.64
N PRO A 84 -23.38 -8.75 4.41
CA PRO A 84 -22.43 -7.80 3.83
C PRO A 84 -21.26 -7.48 4.77
N SER A 85 -20.14 -7.08 4.17
CA SER A 85 -19.08 -6.32 4.85
C SER A 85 -19.58 -4.92 5.22
N ASN A 86 -18.74 -4.10 5.89
CA ASN A 86 -19.13 -2.74 6.28
C ASN A 86 -19.13 -1.78 5.08
N VAL A 87 -20.15 -1.90 4.24
CA VAL A 87 -20.40 -1.06 3.06
C VAL A 87 -21.18 0.21 3.42
N THR A 88 -21.30 1.12 2.45
CA THR A 88 -22.03 2.37 2.60
C THR A 88 -23.49 2.20 2.21
N PHE A 89 -24.38 2.57 3.11
CA PHE A 89 -25.79 2.75 2.83
C PHE A 89 -26.05 4.10 2.15
N LYS A 90 -26.79 4.11 1.03
CA LYS A 90 -27.11 5.32 0.26
C LYS A 90 -28.59 5.69 0.31
N THR A 91 -28.93 6.94 0.65
CA THR A 91 -30.32 7.45 0.69
C THR A 91 -30.35 8.94 0.34
N SER A 92 -31.53 9.56 0.42
CA SER A 92 -31.76 10.95 0.01
C SER A 92 -31.40 11.13 -1.47
N PHE A 93 -32.04 10.35 -2.33
CA PHE A 93 -31.82 10.39 -3.78
C PHE A 93 -32.58 11.57 -4.38
N ASP A 94 -31.84 12.57 -4.83
CA ASP A 94 -32.42 13.83 -5.29
C ASP A 94 -31.83 14.28 -6.63
N TYR A 95 -32.59 15.11 -7.32
CA TYR A 95 -32.21 15.73 -8.58
C TYR A 95 -31.17 16.83 -8.33
N LEU A 96 -30.02 16.73 -9.00
CA LEU A 96 -28.89 17.65 -8.86
C LEU A 96 -28.80 18.70 -9.97
N GLY A 97 -29.61 18.59 -11.02
CA GLY A 97 -29.54 19.48 -12.18
C GLY A 97 -29.30 18.75 -13.49
N PHE A 98 -28.98 19.51 -14.54
CA PHE A 98 -28.67 18.98 -15.86
C PHE A 98 -27.15 18.83 -16.04
N GLY A 99 -26.71 17.68 -16.57
CA GLY A 99 -25.34 17.50 -17.02
C GLY A 99 -25.05 18.26 -18.32
N ASP A 100 -23.77 18.32 -18.72
CA ASP A 100 -23.30 19.05 -19.92
C ASP A 100 -24.02 18.62 -21.21
N ASN A 101 -24.56 17.40 -21.23
CA ASN A 101 -25.31 16.84 -22.36
C ASN A 101 -26.84 17.03 -22.25
N GLY A 102 -27.31 17.81 -21.28
CA GLY A 102 -28.74 18.04 -21.01
C GLY A 102 -29.47 16.89 -20.31
N GLN A 103 -28.75 15.88 -19.80
CA GLN A 103 -29.36 14.77 -19.07
C GLN A 103 -29.63 15.16 -17.61
N ASP A 104 -30.74 14.68 -17.06
CA ASP A 104 -31.03 14.82 -15.63
C ASP A 104 -29.99 14.04 -14.81
N ILE A 105 -29.38 14.70 -13.83
CA ILE A 105 -28.46 14.09 -12.88
C ILE A 105 -29.19 13.89 -11.57
N TYR A 106 -29.07 12.67 -11.03
CA TYR A 106 -29.53 12.33 -9.70
C TYR A 106 -28.38 11.75 -8.90
N ASP A 107 -28.35 12.04 -7.60
CA ASP A 107 -27.35 11.44 -6.71
C ASP A 107 -27.89 11.28 -5.28
N PHE A 108 -27.25 10.37 -4.54
CA PHE A 108 -27.52 10.14 -3.14
C PHE A 108 -26.82 11.20 -2.28
N GLN A 109 -27.62 12.05 -1.64
CA GLN A 109 -27.11 13.11 -0.78
C GLN A 109 -26.66 12.59 0.59
N THR A 110 -27.00 11.35 0.96
CA THR A 110 -26.64 10.77 2.25
C THR A 110 -25.99 9.40 2.09
N ASN A 111 -24.81 9.26 2.67
CA ASN A 111 -23.97 8.07 2.63
C ASN A 111 -23.51 7.76 4.06
N THR A 112 -23.79 6.57 4.59
CA THR A 112 -23.40 6.19 5.96
C THR A 112 -23.02 4.73 6.03
N LEU A 113 -21.93 4.38 6.71
CA LEU A 113 -21.47 2.99 6.82
C LEU A 113 -22.46 2.17 7.66
N LEU A 114 -22.67 0.90 7.30
CA LEU A 114 -23.60 0.01 8.01
C LEU A 114 -23.31 -0.07 9.52
N LYS A 115 -22.03 -0.08 9.92
CA LYS A 115 -21.62 -0.07 11.34
C LYS A 115 -22.10 1.14 12.14
N ASP A 116 -22.40 2.25 11.46
CA ASP A 116 -22.84 3.50 12.09
C ASP A 116 -24.37 3.60 12.16
N ILE A 117 -25.09 2.62 11.58
CA ILE A 117 -26.56 2.52 11.55
C ILE A 117 -27.04 1.11 11.89
N LEU A 118 -26.37 0.42 12.82
CA LEU A 118 -26.68 -0.98 13.18
C LEU A 118 -28.18 -1.27 13.44
N PRO A 119 -28.96 -0.42 14.15
CA PRO A 119 -30.39 -0.68 14.34
C PRO A 119 -31.17 -0.70 13.03
N ASP A 120 -30.87 0.22 12.11
CA ASP A 120 -31.52 0.27 10.80
C ASP A 120 -31.03 -0.86 9.89
N PHE A 121 -29.77 -1.25 10.00
CA PHE A 121 -29.21 -2.41 9.30
C PHE A 121 -29.90 -3.71 9.74
N MET A 122 -30.05 -3.93 11.05
CA MET A 122 -30.79 -5.07 11.61
C MET A 122 -32.25 -5.07 11.15
N HIS A 123 -32.92 -3.91 11.18
CA HIS A 123 -34.29 -3.78 10.70
C HIS A 123 -34.44 -4.15 9.21
N ASN A 124 -33.43 -3.89 8.38
CA ASN A 124 -33.46 -4.32 6.98
C ASN A 124 -33.23 -5.83 6.81
N LEU A 125 -32.41 -6.45 7.67
CA LEU A 125 -32.20 -7.90 7.66
C LEU A 125 -33.47 -8.67 8.06
N GLU A 126 -34.27 -8.15 9.00
CA GLU A 126 -35.59 -8.70 9.38
C GLU A 126 -36.53 -8.89 8.18
N LYS A 127 -36.33 -8.15 7.09
CA LYS A 127 -37.19 -8.23 5.89
C LYS A 127 -36.92 -9.46 5.02
N ILE A 128 -35.84 -10.18 5.27
CA ILE A 128 -35.41 -11.33 4.46
C ILE A 128 -34.96 -12.55 5.29
N ILE A 129 -34.64 -12.33 6.57
CA ILE A 129 -34.28 -13.39 7.51
C ILE A 129 -35.53 -13.77 8.32
N ALA A 130 -35.99 -15.01 8.16
CA ALA A 130 -37.19 -15.51 8.83
C ALA A 130 -37.04 -15.64 10.34
N TYR A 131 -35.82 -15.81 10.84
CA TYR A 131 -35.54 -15.97 12.26
C TYR A 131 -34.20 -15.33 12.63
N LEU A 132 -34.24 -14.20 13.33
CA LEU A 132 -33.07 -13.52 13.87
C LEU A 132 -32.91 -13.89 15.35
N SER A 133 -31.89 -14.69 15.65
CA SER A 133 -31.51 -15.12 17.01
C SER A 133 -30.24 -14.46 17.52
N PHE A 134 -29.78 -13.41 16.84
CA PHE A 134 -28.51 -12.75 17.09
C PHE A 134 -28.61 -11.24 16.89
N GLU A 135 -27.72 -10.52 17.56
CA GLU A 135 -27.40 -9.14 17.23
C GLU A 135 -26.11 -9.07 16.41
N ILE A 136 -25.95 -8.02 15.61
CA ILE A 136 -24.72 -7.78 14.85
C ILE A 136 -23.92 -6.65 15.49
N LEU A 137 -22.66 -6.94 15.80
CA LEU A 137 -21.70 -5.98 16.30
C LEU A 137 -20.55 -5.76 15.31
N TYR A 138 -20.00 -4.56 15.32
CA TYR A 138 -18.88 -4.19 14.45
C TYR A 138 -17.54 -4.43 15.16
N GLU A 139 -16.74 -5.34 14.61
CA GLU A 139 -15.34 -5.54 14.95
C GLU A 139 -14.71 -6.37 13.84
N ARG A 140 -13.59 -5.91 13.29
CA ARG A 140 -12.95 -6.60 12.16
C ARG A 140 -12.19 -7.81 12.67
N THR A 141 -12.48 -8.96 12.10
CA THR A 141 -11.87 -10.23 12.49
C THR A 141 -11.31 -10.98 11.28
N ILE A 142 -10.45 -11.94 11.57
CA ILE A 142 -9.89 -12.87 10.60
C ILE A 142 -10.18 -14.28 11.09
N THR A 143 -10.61 -15.16 10.19
CA THR A 143 -10.96 -16.54 10.48
C THR A 143 -10.26 -17.45 9.49
N LEU A 144 -9.76 -18.59 9.95
CA LEU A 144 -9.19 -19.60 9.06
C LEU A 144 -10.29 -20.53 8.57
N ILE A 145 -10.50 -20.57 7.25
CA ILE A 145 -11.36 -21.51 6.55
C ILE A 145 -10.45 -22.35 5.64
N GLY A 146 -10.15 -23.58 6.05
CA GLY A 146 -9.05 -24.36 5.47
C GLY A 146 -7.72 -23.64 5.71
N THR A 147 -6.96 -23.39 4.64
CA THR A 147 -5.71 -22.62 4.67
C THR A 147 -5.91 -21.12 4.43
N SER A 148 -7.12 -20.68 4.10
CA SER A 148 -7.42 -19.30 3.70
C SER A 148 -7.79 -18.43 4.90
N ALA A 149 -7.17 -17.25 4.98
CA ALA A 149 -7.49 -16.23 5.97
C ALA A 149 -8.63 -15.34 5.46
N VAL A 150 -9.82 -15.57 5.99
CA VAL A 150 -11.07 -14.91 5.58
C VAL A 150 -11.44 -13.79 6.54
N LYS A 151 -11.77 -12.62 6.01
CA LYS A 151 -12.12 -11.43 6.81
C LYS A 151 -13.61 -11.40 7.13
N ALA A 152 -13.97 -10.79 8.25
CA ALA A 152 -15.32 -10.33 8.54
C ALA A 152 -15.24 -8.95 9.19
N ASP A 153 -16.13 -8.03 8.81
CA ASP A 153 -16.21 -6.70 9.44
C ASP A 153 -17.18 -6.67 10.63
N PHE A 154 -18.05 -7.66 10.71
CA PHE A 154 -19.07 -7.81 11.74
C PHE A 154 -18.95 -9.19 12.41
N TYR A 155 -19.49 -9.31 13.60
CA TYR A 155 -19.65 -10.59 14.30
C TYR A 155 -21.01 -10.63 15.00
N PHE A 156 -21.44 -11.84 15.36
CA PHE A 156 -22.69 -12.08 16.05
C PHE A 156 -22.48 -12.00 17.57
N ASP A 157 -23.26 -11.16 18.23
CA ASP A 157 -23.44 -11.25 19.68
C ASP A 157 -24.58 -12.25 19.92
N ASP A 158 -24.19 -13.42 20.37
CA ASP A 158 -25.04 -14.60 20.35
C ASP A 158 -25.97 -14.63 21.55
N VAL A 159 -27.26 -14.78 21.27
CA VAL A 159 -28.30 -14.93 22.29
C VAL A 159 -28.85 -16.38 22.34
N SER A 160 -28.29 -17.30 21.55
CA SER A 160 -28.87 -18.61 21.26
C SER A 160 -27.91 -19.80 21.43
N ASP A 161 -28.46 -20.99 21.69
CA ASP A 161 -27.74 -22.27 21.76
C ASP A 161 -27.63 -22.94 20.37
N GLY A 162 -27.29 -22.19 19.32
CA GLY A 162 -27.22 -22.74 17.96
C GLY A 162 -26.27 -23.94 17.80
N GLU A 163 -26.60 -24.83 16.87
CA GLU A 163 -26.01 -26.18 16.72
C GLU A 163 -24.55 -26.17 16.25
N ARG A 164 -24.19 -25.27 15.33
CA ARG A 164 -22.82 -25.12 14.83
C ARG A 164 -22.39 -23.67 14.84
N LYS A 165 -21.20 -23.43 15.37
CA LYS A 165 -20.62 -22.10 15.56
C LYS A 165 -19.20 -22.07 15.04
N ILE A 166 -18.85 -21.03 14.28
CA ILE A 166 -17.47 -20.76 13.85
C ILE A 166 -17.03 -19.46 14.47
N TYR A 167 -15.90 -19.51 15.17
CA TYR A 167 -15.29 -18.37 15.82
C TYR A 167 -14.07 -17.88 15.05
N SER A 168 -13.86 -16.56 15.08
CA SER A 168 -12.70 -15.91 14.52
C SER A 168 -11.41 -16.37 15.21
N LYS A 169 -10.32 -16.32 14.45
CA LYS A 169 -8.98 -16.56 14.96
C LYS A 169 -8.62 -15.46 15.96
N ASP A 170 -7.97 -15.85 17.06
CA ASP A 170 -7.39 -15.01 18.11
C ASP A 170 -8.40 -14.21 18.97
N SER A 171 -9.44 -13.63 18.36
CA SER A 171 -10.46 -12.80 19.04
C SER A 171 -11.68 -13.60 19.53
N ASN A 172 -11.83 -14.85 19.07
CA ASN A 172 -12.91 -15.77 19.47
C ASN A 172 -14.33 -15.17 19.35
N LYS A 173 -14.56 -14.36 18.31
CA LYS A 173 -15.85 -13.74 18.01
C LYS A 173 -16.65 -14.64 17.09
N LEU A 174 -17.96 -14.77 17.30
CA LEU A 174 -18.81 -15.63 16.48
C LEU A 174 -19.01 -15.00 15.10
N VAL A 175 -18.55 -15.66 14.04
CA VAL A 175 -18.61 -15.14 12.65
C VAL A 175 -19.50 -15.98 11.74
N SER A 176 -19.88 -17.17 12.19
CA SER A 176 -20.90 -17.98 11.53
C SER A 176 -21.65 -18.82 12.56
N LEU A 177 -22.96 -18.89 12.36
CA LEU A 177 -23.92 -19.58 13.22
C LEU A 177 -24.87 -20.40 12.34
N THR A 178 -25.08 -21.65 12.69
CA THR A 178 -26.14 -22.50 12.15
C THR A 178 -27.14 -22.81 13.25
N ASP A 179 -28.40 -22.54 12.96
CA ASP A 179 -29.55 -22.85 13.78
C ASP A 179 -30.60 -23.57 12.92
N GLU A 180 -30.87 -24.83 13.24
CA GLU A 180 -31.66 -25.76 12.44
C GLU A 180 -31.27 -25.75 10.94
N ARG A 181 -32.13 -25.17 10.09
CA ARG A 181 -31.96 -25.10 8.63
C ARG A 181 -31.38 -23.77 8.15
N TYR A 182 -31.09 -22.85 9.06
CA TYR A 182 -30.63 -21.50 8.75
C TYR A 182 -29.18 -21.33 9.17
N THR A 183 -28.34 -20.92 8.23
CA THR A 183 -26.94 -20.60 8.48
C THR A 183 -26.68 -19.16 8.12
N TYR A 184 -25.99 -18.45 9.00
CA TYR A 184 -25.62 -17.05 8.84
C TYR A 184 -24.11 -16.92 8.89
N THR A 185 -23.54 -16.03 8.09
CA THR A 185 -22.11 -15.73 8.16
C THR A 185 -21.81 -14.28 7.79
N THR A 186 -20.89 -13.68 8.53
CA THR A 186 -20.30 -12.36 8.23
C THR A 186 -18.96 -12.49 7.51
N LEU A 187 -18.51 -13.72 7.25
CA LEU A 187 -17.29 -13.98 6.50
C LEU A 187 -17.45 -13.51 5.05
N LEU A 188 -16.44 -12.80 4.56
CA LEU A 188 -16.35 -12.40 3.16
C LEU A 188 -15.99 -13.61 2.29
N ILE A 189 -17.02 -14.32 1.82
CA ILE A 189 -16.89 -15.41 0.86
C ILE A 189 -17.01 -14.82 -0.55
N ASP A 190 -15.88 -14.62 -1.21
CA ASP A 190 -15.76 -13.94 -2.50
C ASP A 190 -15.15 -14.81 -3.62
N THR A 191 -14.75 -16.04 -3.30
CA THR A 191 -14.19 -17.01 -4.26
C THR A 191 -14.81 -18.39 -4.06
N ASN A 192 -14.84 -19.18 -5.15
CA ASN A 192 -15.34 -20.56 -5.10
C ASN A 192 -14.54 -21.46 -4.14
N GLU A 193 -13.23 -21.26 -4.03
CA GLU A 193 -12.38 -22.06 -3.14
C GLU A 193 -12.76 -21.88 -1.66
N ILE A 194 -12.93 -20.63 -1.23
CA ILE A 194 -13.38 -20.32 0.13
C ILE A 194 -14.80 -20.85 0.33
N PHE A 195 -15.68 -20.67 -0.66
CA PHE A 195 -17.05 -21.15 -0.63
C PHE A 195 -17.13 -22.67 -0.41
N GLN A 196 -16.45 -23.47 -1.23
CA GLN A 196 -16.44 -24.93 -1.11
C GLN A 196 -15.91 -25.39 0.26
N THR A 197 -14.79 -24.80 0.70
CA THR A 197 -14.19 -25.12 2.00
C THR A 197 -15.12 -24.77 3.16
N TYR A 198 -15.81 -23.62 3.07
CA TYR A 198 -16.77 -23.17 4.06
C TYR A 198 -18.02 -24.07 4.10
N ILE A 199 -18.63 -24.37 2.95
CA ILE A 199 -19.80 -25.26 2.86
C ILE A 199 -19.51 -26.64 3.46
N ASN A 200 -18.36 -27.21 3.11
CA ASN A 200 -17.93 -28.51 3.63
C ASN A 200 -17.78 -28.50 5.15
N ARG A 201 -17.26 -27.39 5.71
CA ARG A 201 -17.12 -27.23 7.17
C ARG A 201 -18.46 -27.06 7.89
N VAL A 202 -19.44 -26.40 7.27
CA VAL A 202 -20.68 -26.03 7.95
C VAL A 202 -21.75 -27.11 7.86
N PHE A 203 -21.88 -27.77 6.71
CA PHE A 203 -23.05 -28.61 6.49
C PHE A 203 -22.80 -30.13 6.60
N ASP A 204 -21.59 -30.60 6.97
CA ASP A 204 -21.20 -32.01 7.16
C ASP A 204 -22.01 -32.98 6.29
N PHE A 205 -21.95 -32.78 4.98
CA PHE A 205 -22.69 -33.67 4.09
C PHE A 205 -21.89 -34.93 3.82
N PRO A 206 -22.54 -36.11 3.78
CA PRO A 206 -21.98 -37.26 3.07
C PRO A 206 -21.99 -36.87 1.61
N VAL A 207 -20.92 -36.22 1.18
CA VAL A 207 -20.63 -36.15 -0.24
C VAL A 207 -20.41 -37.61 -0.62
N GLU A 208 -21.16 -38.15 -1.59
CA GLU A 208 -20.60 -39.19 -2.44
C GLU A 208 -19.45 -38.55 -3.21
N ILE A 209 -18.38 -38.22 -2.49
CA ILE A 209 -17.05 -38.29 -3.06
C ILE A 209 -16.96 -39.78 -3.24
N VAL A 210 -17.00 -40.26 -4.49
CA VAL A 210 -16.07 -41.35 -4.78
C VAL A 210 -14.75 -40.75 -4.38
N SER A 211 -14.30 -41.03 -3.14
CA SER A 211 -13.07 -40.49 -2.59
C SER A 211 -12.06 -40.70 -3.68
N VAL A 212 -11.63 -39.61 -4.31
CA VAL A 212 -10.65 -39.65 -5.39
C VAL A 212 -9.54 -40.50 -4.80
N PRO A 213 -9.38 -41.75 -5.27
CA PRO A 213 -8.55 -42.66 -4.52
C PRO A 213 -7.17 -42.05 -4.43
N ASP A 214 -6.43 -42.28 -3.35
CA ASP A 214 -5.12 -41.63 -3.17
C ASP A 214 -4.23 -41.82 -4.41
N TRP A 215 -4.35 -42.99 -5.07
CA TRP A 215 -3.66 -43.33 -6.31
C TRP A 215 -4.06 -42.50 -7.54
N PHE A 216 -5.21 -41.82 -7.55
CA PHE A 216 -5.67 -41.02 -8.68
C PHE A 216 -4.86 -39.75 -8.87
N ASN A 217 -4.38 -39.15 -7.77
CA ASN A 217 -3.45 -38.01 -7.83
C ASN A 217 -2.06 -38.42 -8.34
N ASP A 218 -1.73 -39.71 -8.25
CA ASP A 218 -0.48 -40.28 -8.77
C ASP A 218 -0.58 -40.64 -10.26
N ILE A 219 -1.79 -40.64 -10.84
CA ILE A 219 -1.98 -40.84 -12.27
C ILE A 219 -1.37 -39.65 -13.01
N THR A 220 -0.61 -39.97 -14.06
CA THR A 220 -0.06 -38.98 -14.98
C THR A 220 -0.42 -39.44 -16.39
N PHE A 221 -1.26 -38.67 -17.10
CA PHE A 221 -1.69 -38.95 -18.47
C PHE A 221 -1.50 -37.72 -19.36
N PHE A 222 -1.70 -37.89 -20.67
CA PHE A 222 -1.56 -36.79 -21.65
C PHE A 222 -0.19 -36.11 -21.54
N ASP A 223 -0.17 -34.78 -21.47
CA ASP A 223 1.01 -33.94 -21.32
C ASP A 223 1.24 -33.50 -19.85
N ASP A 224 0.64 -34.17 -18.85
CA ASP A 224 0.77 -33.81 -17.43
C ASP A 224 2.24 -33.70 -16.97
N VAL A 225 3.15 -34.55 -17.49
CA VAL A 225 4.59 -34.46 -17.20
C VAL A 225 5.17 -33.17 -17.74
N GLU A 226 4.89 -32.87 -19.01
CA GLU A 226 5.38 -31.67 -19.70
C GLU A 226 4.83 -30.41 -19.02
N GLN A 227 3.55 -30.40 -18.65
CA GLN A 227 2.92 -29.28 -17.94
C GLN A 227 3.48 -29.09 -16.53
N LYS A 228 3.74 -30.18 -15.79
CA LYS A 228 4.40 -30.10 -14.46
C LYS A 228 5.81 -29.53 -14.58
N GLU A 229 6.59 -29.96 -15.59
CA GLU A 229 7.92 -29.40 -15.87
C GLU A 229 7.86 -27.91 -16.24
N LEU A 230 6.91 -27.52 -17.09
CA LEU A 230 6.69 -26.12 -17.45
C LEU A 230 6.33 -25.26 -16.24
N ILE A 231 5.45 -25.75 -15.34
CA ILE A 231 5.10 -25.06 -14.10
C ILE A 231 6.35 -24.83 -13.23
N GLU A 232 7.22 -25.83 -13.08
CA GLU A 232 8.44 -25.67 -12.28
C GLU A 232 9.44 -24.70 -12.93
N ILE A 233 9.59 -24.71 -14.26
CA ILE A 233 10.39 -23.73 -14.99
C ILE A 233 9.85 -22.30 -14.78
N GLU A 234 8.54 -22.11 -14.91
CA GLU A 234 7.93 -20.78 -14.72
C GLU A 234 8.02 -20.31 -13.27
N LYS A 235 7.87 -21.22 -12.28
CA LYS A 235 8.11 -20.91 -10.86
C LYS A 235 9.55 -20.44 -10.62
N GLN A 236 10.54 -21.09 -11.23
CA GLN A 236 11.93 -20.66 -11.13
C GLN A 236 12.13 -19.24 -11.70
N LYS A 237 11.57 -18.95 -12.87
CA LYS A 237 11.61 -17.60 -13.46
C LYS A 237 10.95 -16.55 -12.57
N ILE A 238 9.84 -16.88 -11.90
CA ILE A 238 9.17 -16.00 -10.93
C ILE A 238 10.10 -15.69 -9.75
N GLU A 239 10.75 -16.70 -9.18
CA GLU A 239 11.67 -16.51 -8.06
C GLU A 239 12.92 -15.70 -8.45
N GLU A 240 13.49 -15.95 -9.63
CA GLU A 240 14.59 -15.14 -10.17
C GLU A 240 14.15 -13.68 -10.38
N SER A 241 12.97 -13.45 -10.95
CA SER A 241 12.41 -12.11 -11.16
C SER A 241 12.18 -11.38 -9.83
N LYS A 242 11.65 -12.07 -8.81
CA LYS A 242 11.50 -11.51 -7.45
C LYS A 242 12.85 -11.10 -6.86
N LYS A 243 13.90 -11.91 -7.04
CA LYS A 243 15.26 -11.58 -6.59
C LYS A 243 15.79 -10.32 -7.29
N GLN A 244 15.61 -10.22 -8.61
CA GLN A 244 16.00 -9.02 -9.37
C GLN A 244 15.25 -7.77 -8.88
N ILE A 245 13.94 -7.85 -8.65
CA ILE A 245 13.15 -6.75 -8.08
C ILE A 245 13.70 -6.31 -6.72
N LYS A 246 14.06 -7.28 -5.85
CA LYS A 246 14.64 -6.97 -4.55
C LYS A 246 15.96 -6.21 -4.69
N THR A 247 16.88 -6.69 -5.53
CA THR A 247 18.16 -6.01 -5.80
C THR A 247 17.96 -4.60 -6.37
N SER A 248 17.05 -4.41 -7.33
CA SER A 248 16.75 -3.08 -7.87
C SER A 248 16.16 -2.13 -6.82
N ARG A 249 15.33 -2.63 -5.91
CA ARG A 249 14.79 -1.83 -4.79
C ARG A 249 15.89 -1.42 -3.81
N GLU A 250 16.83 -2.30 -3.51
CA GLU A 250 18.00 -1.99 -2.67
C GLU A 250 18.84 -0.87 -3.30
N ILE A 251 19.10 -0.94 -4.61
CA ILE A 251 19.82 0.12 -5.36
C ILE A 251 19.05 1.45 -5.30
N ILE A 252 17.73 1.44 -5.54
CA ILE A 252 16.90 2.67 -5.46
C ILE A 252 16.96 3.27 -4.06
N ASN A 253 16.91 2.45 -3.01
CA ASN A 253 16.99 2.93 -1.63
C ASN A 253 18.37 3.54 -1.33
N GLN A 254 19.45 2.94 -1.83
CA GLN A 254 20.80 3.50 -1.72
C GLN A 254 20.93 4.84 -2.48
N ASN A 255 20.36 4.94 -3.69
CA ASN A 255 20.33 6.20 -4.44
C ASN A 255 19.56 7.29 -3.68
N LYS A 256 18.38 6.96 -3.13
CA LYS A 256 17.60 7.89 -2.30
C LYS A 256 18.34 8.35 -1.05
N TYR A 257 19.17 7.49 -0.46
CA TYR A 257 20.02 7.86 0.66
C TYR A 257 21.01 8.95 0.24
N PHE A 258 21.72 8.81 -0.88
CA PHE A 258 22.61 9.86 -1.40
C PHE A 258 21.84 11.12 -1.83
N GLU A 259 20.72 10.98 -2.54
CA GLU A 259 19.86 12.10 -2.94
C GLU A 259 19.35 12.93 -1.74
N SER A 260 19.28 12.34 -0.55
CA SER A 260 18.79 13.03 0.65
C SER A 260 19.66 14.22 1.09
N ILE A 261 20.90 14.34 0.58
CA ILE A 261 21.70 15.56 0.78
C ILE A 261 20.99 16.82 0.25
N LEU A 262 20.03 16.67 -0.66
CA LEU A 262 19.24 17.77 -1.20
C LEU A 262 18.36 18.46 -0.15
N TYR A 263 18.10 17.86 1.01
CA TYR A 263 17.30 18.52 2.06
C TYR A 263 17.85 18.38 3.48
N LYS A 264 18.80 17.47 3.73
CA LYS A 264 19.43 17.30 5.04
C LYS A 264 20.31 18.48 5.46
N SER A 265 20.63 18.55 6.76
CA SER A 265 21.48 19.60 7.34
C SER A 265 22.15 19.11 8.63
N GLY A 266 23.29 19.71 8.98
CA GLY A 266 24.10 19.32 10.16
C GLY A 266 24.69 17.93 9.96
N ASP A 267 24.85 17.19 11.06
CA ASP A 267 25.48 15.87 11.12
C ASP A 267 24.94 14.89 10.06
N ASP A 268 23.61 14.91 9.84
CA ASP A 268 22.94 14.05 8.86
C ASP A 268 23.39 14.32 7.40
N LEU A 269 23.73 15.56 7.07
CA LEU A 269 24.27 15.94 5.77
C LEU A 269 25.76 15.59 5.70
N GLU A 270 26.50 15.87 6.77
CA GLU A 270 27.94 15.62 6.88
C GLU A 270 28.27 14.14 6.67
N VAL A 271 27.56 13.24 7.36
CA VAL A 271 27.77 11.79 7.25
C VAL A 271 27.69 11.31 5.79
N ILE A 272 26.68 11.75 5.05
CA ILE A 272 26.44 11.29 3.67
C ILE A 272 27.48 11.89 2.72
N LEU A 273 27.79 13.18 2.87
CA LEU A 273 28.80 13.84 2.03
C LEU A 273 30.19 13.23 2.25
N ILE A 274 30.56 12.92 3.50
CA ILE A 274 31.81 12.24 3.83
C ILE A 274 31.86 10.86 3.18
N GLU A 275 30.77 10.09 3.23
CA GLU A 275 30.68 8.78 2.58
C GLU A 275 30.90 8.88 1.07
N MET A 276 30.23 9.82 0.40
CA MET A 276 30.39 10.06 -1.04
C MET A 276 31.83 10.51 -1.40
N LEU A 277 32.42 11.42 -0.61
CA LEU A 277 33.78 11.91 -0.84
C LEU A 277 34.83 10.81 -0.62
N ARG A 278 34.65 9.96 0.40
CA ARG A 278 35.50 8.78 0.62
C ARG A 278 35.43 7.81 -0.54
N GLU A 279 34.25 7.59 -1.10
CA GLU A 279 34.08 6.75 -2.29
C GLU A 279 34.81 7.33 -3.51
N ILE A 280 34.63 8.63 -3.79
CA ILE A 280 35.29 9.31 -4.91
C ILE A 280 36.81 9.25 -4.79
N PHE A 281 37.35 9.58 -3.62
CA PHE A 281 38.78 9.82 -3.42
C PHE A 281 39.54 8.65 -2.83
N LYS A 282 38.86 7.56 -2.45
CA LYS A 282 39.44 6.37 -1.81
C LYS A 282 40.28 6.72 -0.58
N VAL A 283 39.81 7.70 0.21
CA VAL A 283 40.51 8.20 1.40
C VAL A 283 40.15 7.31 2.60
N ASP A 284 41.18 6.75 3.25
CA ASP A 284 41.01 5.96 4.47
C ASP A 284 40.53 6.83 5.64
N SER A 285 39.65 6.26 6.47
CA SER A 285 38.85 6.93 7.49
C SER A 285 39.61 7.44 8.73
N ASN A 286 40.94 7.51 8.72
CA ASN A 286 41.77 7.78 9.89
C ASN A 286 41.84 9.27 10.29
N PHE A 287 40.82 10.06 9.97
CA PHE A 287 40.70 11.44 10.42
C PHE A 287 40.24 11.47 11.89
N GLU A 288 41.02 12.13 12.74
CA GLU A 288 40.58 12.55 14.08
C GLU A 288 39.98 13.96 14.00
N ASP A 289 38.68 14.04 14.31
CA ASP A 289 37.89 15.27 14.35
C ASP A 289 38.40 16.25 15.43
N THR A 290 39.01 17.36 14.98
CA THR A 290 39.38 18.50 15.83
C THR A 290 38.23 19.50 16.03
N LYS A 291 37.06 19.26 15.41
CA LYS A 291 35.82 20.04 15.39
C LYS A 291 35.86 21.41 14.73
N ASP A 292 36.93 21.74 14.01
CA ASP A 292 37.01 23.00 13.27
C ASP A 292 36.55 22.86 11.80
N GLU A 293 36.79 21.73 11.11
CA GLU A 293 36.34 21.49 9.72
C GLU A 293 35.53 20.19 9.54
N ASP A 294 34.61 20.16 8.55
CA ASP A 294 33.69 19.02 8.37
C ASP A 294 34.37 17.80 7.71
N PHE A 295 35.29 18.03 6.75
CA PHE A 295 36.10 16.97 6.14
C PHE A 295 37.39 17.53 5.53
N SER A 296 38.51 16.84 5.71
CA SER A 296 39.76 17.19 5.03
C SER A 296 40.62 15.98 4.70
N PHE A 297 41.45 16.10 3.67
CA PHE A 297 42.46 15.10 3.35
C PHE A 297 43.62 15.70 2.54
N GLU A 298 44.74 14.99 2.48
CA GLU A 298 45.91 15.34 1.69
C GLU A 298 46.11 14.32 0.56
N LYS A 299 46.46 14.81 -0.64
CA LYS A 299 46.90 13.98 -1.75
C LYS A 299 47.98 14.70 -2.55
N GLY A 300 49.16 14.11 -2.66
CA GLY A 300 50.24 14.62 -3.51
C GLY A 300 50.77 15.99 -3.07
N GLY A 301 50.73 16.30 -1.77
CA GLY A 301 51.14 17.58 -1.19
C GLY A 301 50.11 18.70 -1.34
N ILE A 302 48.89 18.38 -1.76
CA ILE A 302 47.74 19.30 -1.83
C ILE A 302 46.71 18.90 -0.78
N HIS A 303 46.27 19.87 0.00
CA HIS A 303 45.31 19.68 1.09
C HIS A 303 43.93 20.16 0.65
N TYR A 304 42.93 19.32 0.82
CA TYR A 304 41.54 19.64 0.49
C TYR A 304 40.76 19.80 1.78
N ILE A 305 40.14 20.96 1.97
CA ILE A 305 39.33 21.28 3.15
C ILE A 305 37.91 21.58 2.69
N PHE A 306 36.96 20.86 3.25
CA PHE A 306 35.55 20.94 2.92
C PHE A 306 34.74 21.48 4.11
N GLU A 307 33.79 22.33 3.78
CA GLU A 307 32.72 22.79 4.68
C GLU A 307 31.37 22.47 4.04
N PHE A 308 30.47 21.89 4.82
CA PHE A 308 29.14 21.49 4.42
C PHE A 308 28.10 22.45 5.02
N LYS A 309 27.10 22.81 4.21
CA LYS A 309 26.02 23.72 4.65
C LYS A 309 24.66 23.27 4.14
N GLY A 310 23.80 22.84 5.05
CA GLY A 310 22.37 22.62 4.79
C GLY A 310 21.51 23.76 5.33
N ILE A 311 21.09 24.68 4.47
CA ILE A 311 20.43 25.94 4.86
C ILE A 311 19.11 26.17 4.12
N SER A 312 18.13 26.77 4.82
CA SER A 312 16.82 27.14 4.24
C SER A 312 16.85 28.43 3.40
N LYS A 313 18.01 29.07 3.28
CA LYS A 313 18.23 30.34 2.55
C LYS A 313 19.44 30.19 1.62
N ASP A 314 19.82 31.28 0.95
CA ASP A 314 21.06 31.34 0.17
C ASP A 314 22.31 31.41 1.08
N LEU A 315 23.47 31.09 0.51
CA LEU A 315 24.77 31.26 1.15
C LEU A 315 25.04 32.74 1.46
N LYS A 316 25.79 32.99 2.54
CA LYS A 316 26.23 34.33 2.94
C LYS A 316 27.75 34.44 2.87
N LYS A 317 28.26 35.66 2.72
CA LYS A 317 29.71 35.94 2.79
C LYS A 317 30.34 35.43 4.10
N GLN A 318 29.57 35.45 5.19
CA GLN A 318 29.97 34.91 6.48
C GLN A 318 30.33 33.42 6.43
N ASN A 319 29.65 32.62 5.59
CA ASN A 319 29.98 31.19 5.44
C ASN A 319 31.37 31.01 4.81
N ILE A 320 31.71 31.85 3.82
CA ILE A 320 33.04 31.85 3.20
C ILE A 320 34.09 32.32 4.21
N SER A 321 33.82 33.39 4.96
CA SER A 321 34.74 33.88 6.00
C SER A 321 34.97 32.88 7.14
N GLN A 322 33.96 32.07 7.47
CA GLN A 322 34.09 30.99 8.45
C GLN A 322 35.08 29.92 7.96
N LEU A 323 34.87 29.39 6.75
CA LEU A 323 35.81 28.43 6.14
C LEU A 323 37.22 29.00 6.07
N MET A 324 37.39 30.27 5.69
CA MET A 324 38.72 30.91 5.66
C MET A 324 39.40 30.89 7.04
N THR A 325 38.63 31.11 8.11
CA THR A 325 39.16 31.05 9.48
C THR A 325 39.66 29.64 9.82
N HIS A 326 38.92 28.60 9.42
CA HIS A 326 39.34 27.20 9.60
C HIS A 326 40.60 26.88 8.79
N VAL A 327 40.66 27.36 7.54
CA VAL A 327 41.83 27.20 6.67
C VAL A 327 43.09 27.83 7.26
N TYR A 328 43.01 29.04 7.83
CA TYR A 328 44.16 29.69 8.46
C TYR A 328 44.66 28.90 9.67
N LYS A 329 43.75 28.40 10.51
CA LYS A 329 44.11 27.54 11.64
C LYS A 329 44.76 26.24 11.18
N TYR A 330 44.21 25.62 10.14
CA TYR A 330 44.76 24.39 9.55
C TYR A 330 46.17 24.62 8.99
N ALA A 331 46.34 25.68 8.18
CA ALA A 331 47.63 26.03 7.59
C ALA A 331 48.73 26.24 8.65
N ASP A 332 48.42 26.93 9.76
CA ASP A 332 49.34 27.16 10.87
C ASP A 332 49.65 25.87 11.64
N SER A 333 48.62 25.06 11.94
CA SER A 333 48.75 23.82 12.71
C SER A 333 49.57 22.76 11.97
N TYR A 334 49.37 22.64 10.65
CA TYR A 334 50.04 21.66 9.81
C TYR A 334 51.26 22.23 9.05
N GLN A 335 51.58 23.51 9.23
CA GLN A 335 52.70 24.20 8.56
C GLN A 335 52.66 24.08 7.02
N VAL A 336 51.46 24.24 6.46
CA VAL A 336 51.18 24.12 5.02
C VAL A 336 50.97 25.51 4.41
N ALA A 337 51.55 25.75 3.24
CA ALA A 337 51.30 27.00 2.54
C ALA A 337 49.85 27.07 2.03
N GLU A 338 49.18 28.21 2.20
CA GLU A 338 47.80 28.42 1.74
C GLU A 338 47.56 28.19 0.24
N SER A 339 48.61 28.28 -0.58
CA SER A 339 48.57 27.97 -2.02
C SER A 339 48.42 26.47 -2.30
N GLN A 340 48.76 25.62 -1.33
CA GLN A 340 48.59 24.16 -1.38
C GLN A 340 47.24 23.72 -0.82
N ILE A 341 46.39 24.65 -0.35
CA ILE A 341 45.07 24.34 0.22
C ILE A 341 43.98 24.64 -0.80
N ARG A 342 43.14 23.65 -1.08
CA ARG A 342 41.87 23.78 -1.81
C ARG A 342 40.72 23.89 -0.82
N ARG A 343 39.89 24.91 -1.02
CA ARG A 343 38.85 25.33 -0.08
C ARG A 343 37.51 25.13 -0.74
N VAL A 344 36.69 24.22 -0.22
CA VAL A 344 35.46 23.79 -0.89
C VAL A 344 34.28 23.94 0.06
N ILE A 345 33.21 24.58 -0.41
CA ILE A 345 31.91 24.58 0.26
C ILE A 345 30.95 23.73 -0.57
N ILE A 346 30.39 22.67 0.03
CA ILE A 346 29.27 21.93 -0.56
C ILE A 346 27.99 22.37 0.15
N ALA A 347 27.06 22.97 -0.60
CA ALA A 347 25.89 23.62 -0.01
C ALA A 347 24.56 23.12 -0.57
N THR A 348 23.68 22.73 0.36
CA THR A 348 22.25 22.58 0.12
C THR A 348 21.55 23.87 0.50
N ARG A 349 21.14 24.63 -0.51
CA ARG A 349 20.47 25.91 -0.34
C ARG A 349 18.98 25.75 -0.54
N TYR A 350 18.18 26.58 0.14
CA TYR A 350 16.72 26.49 0.09
C TYR A 350 16.24 25.04 0.29
N LYS A 351 16.78 24.36 1.31
CA LYS A 351 16.57 22.91 1.55
C LYS A 351 15.08 22.49 1.62
N ASP A 352 14.21 23.43 2.02
CA ASP A 352 12.76 23.23 2.11
C ASP A 352 12.04 23.39 0.75
N LYS A 353 12.79 23.64 -0.34
CA LYS A 353 12.28 23.75 -1.71
C LYS A 353 12.92 22.69 -2.59
N SER A 354 12.14 22.18 -3.54
CA SER A 354 12.63 21.29 -4.59
C SER A 354 13.69 21.99 -5.46
N PRO A 355 14.68 21.25 -6.00
CA PRO A 355 15.81 21.80 -6.75
C PRO A 355 15.43 22.79 -7.86
N GLU A 356 14.39 22.49 -8.63
CA GLU A 356 13.91 23.29 -9.74
C GLU A 356 13.34 24.66 -9.32
N ASN A 357 12.94 24.80 -8.05
CA ASN A 357 12.36 26.02 -7.49
C ASN A 357 13.37 26.86 -6.69
N ARG A 358 14.66 26.47 -6.69
CA ARG A 358 15.72 27.17 -5.96
C ARG A 358 16.20 28.37 -6.76
N LEU A 359 16.41 29.48 -6.07
CA LEU A 359 17.01 30.66 -6.69
C LEU A 359 18.50 30.40 -6.98
N PRO A 360 19.05 30.96 -8.07
CA PRO A 360 20.48 30.89 -8.34
C PRO A 360 21.28 31.53 -7.20
N ILE A 361 22.54 31.10 -7.02
CA ILE A 361 23.43 31.71 -6.03
C ILE A 361 23.65 33.17 -6.39
N SER A 362 23.54 34.05 -5.39
CA SER A 362 23.81 35.48 -5.57
C SER A 362 25.18 35.74 -6.21
N HIS A 363 25.21 36.56 -7.26
CA HIS A 363 26.44 36.93 -7.97
C HIS A 363 27.52 37.50 -7.02
N ASN A 364 27.11 38.33 -6.05
CA ASN A 364 28.01 38.91 -5.06
C ASN A 364 28.69 37.86 -4.15
N ILE A 365 28.08 36.68 -3.97
CA ILE A 365 28.67 35.56 -3.23
C ILE A 365 29.68 34.84 -4.11
N ILE A 366 29.35 34.62 -5.39
CA ILE A 366 30.24 33.98 -6.37
C ILE A 366 31.52 34.81 -6.54
N GLU A 367 31.40 36.12 -6.74
CA GLU A 367 32.57 37.03 -6.86
C GLU A 367 33.40 37.05 -5.57
N PHE A 368 32.73 37.06 -4.41
CA PHE A 368 33.44 37.04 -3.13
C PHE A 368 34.22 35.74 -2.93
N ALA A 369 33.67 34.59 -3.34
CA ALA A 369 34.37 33.30 -3.29
C ALA A 369 35.55 33.24 -4.27
N LYS A 370 35.39 33.80 -5.48
CA LYS A 370 36.40 33.80 -6.55
C LYS A 370 37.58 34.74 -6.31
N ASN A 371 37.41 35.77 -5.47
CA ASN A 371 38.49 36.71 -5.16
C ASN A 371 39.77 35.97 -4.72
N SER A 372 40.93 36.43 -5.18
CA SER A 372 42.23 35.79 -4.94
C SER A 372 42.60 35.61 -3.46
N LEU A 373 42.03 36.40 -2.56
CA LEU A 373 42.23 36.26 -1.11
C LEU A 373 41.44 35.08 -0.53
N ASN A 374 40.26 34.79 -1.08
CA ASN A 374 39.40 33.72 -0.58
C ASN A 374 39.64 32.42 -1.35
N ASN A 375 39.67 32.47 -2.68
CA ASN A 375 39.87 31.33 -3.58
C ASN A 375 39.07 30.08 -3.15
N VAL A 376 37.78 30.26 -2.90
CA VAL A 376 36.86 29.21 -2.45
C VAL A 376 36.03 28.69 -3.64
N LEU A 377 35.92 27.37 -3.75
CA LEU A 377 34.99 26.70 -4.65
C LEU A 377 33.66 26.45 -3.92
N ILE A 378 32.56 26.82 -4.54
CA ILE A 378 31.20 26.52 -4.10
C ILE A 378 30.61 25.47 -5.03
N ILE A 379 30.10 24.40 -4.46
CA ILE A 379 29.40 23.33 -5.16
C ILE A 379 27.98 23.23 -4.58
N ASP A 380 26.97 23.49 -5.40
CA ASP A 380 25.58 23.22 -5.02
C ASP A 380 25.36 21.69 -4.96
N THR A 381 24.59 21.19 -4.00
CA THR A 381 24.39 19.74 -3.84
C THR A 381 23.76 19.06 -5.05
N VAL A 382 23.00 19.79 -5.88
CA VAL A 382 22.51 19.27 -7.16
C VAL A 382 23.69 19.01 -8.11
N THR A 383 24.64 19.94 -8.20
CA THR A 383 25.85 19.78 -8.99
C THR A 383 26.72 18.66 -8.44
N PHE A 384 26.87 18.57 -7.11
CA PHE A 384 27.65 17.50 -6.47
C PHE A 384 27.05 16.11 -6.74
N LEU A 385 25.72 15.95 -6.65
CA LEU A 385 25.05 14.70 -6.98
C LEU A 385 25.29 14.28 -8.43
N ARG A 386 25.23 15.22 -9.38
CA ARG A 386 25.52 14.92 -10.79
C ARG A 386 26.98 14.50 -11.00
N ILE A 387 27.92 15.10 -10.27
CA ILE A 387 29.33 14.67 -10.29
C ILE A 387 29.44 13.24 -9.77
N PHE A 388 28.79 12.95 -8.64
CA PHE A 388 28.81 11.63 -8.04
C PHE A 388 28.13 10.57 -8.92
N GLU A 389 27.01 10.91 -9.56
CA GLU A 389 26.34 10.07 -10.57
C GLU A 389 27.27 9.76 -11.74
N LYS A 390 27.86 10.79 -12.36
CA LYS A 390 28.82 10.62 -13.45
C LYS A 390 30.04 9.79 -13.02
N PHE A 391 30.53 9.96 -11.79
CA PHE A 391 31.61 9.14 -11.23
C PHE A 391 31.21 7.66 -11.10
N ARG A 392 30.04 7.38 -10.51
CA ARG A 392 29.51 6.01 -10.34
C ARG A 392 29.22 5.31 -11.66
N ASN A 393 28.97 6.08 -12.72
CA ASN A 393 28.77 5.59 -14.08
C ASN A 393 30.07 5.52 -14.91
N ASP A 394 31.24 5.71 -14.29
CA ASP A 394 32.56 5.76 -14.95
C ASP A 394 32.68 6.84 -16.05
N GLU A 395 31.82 7.87 -16.03
CA GLU A 395 31.85 9.02 -16.94
C GLU A 395 32.80 10.13 -16.47
N LEU A 396 33.10 10.18 -15.17
CA LEU A 396 34.12 11.04 -14.56
C LEU A 396 35.10 10.20 -13.75
N SER A 397 36.38 10.39 -13.98
CA SER A 397 37.41 9.80 -13.13
C SER A 397 37.62 10.63 -11.85
N THR A 398 38.21 10.01 -10.84
CA THR A 398 38.66 10.72 -9.63
C THR A 398 39.58 11.91 -9.97
N GLU A 399 40.40 11.81 -11.03
CA GLU A 399 41.33 12.88 -11.44
C GLU A 399 40.62 14.07 -12.10
N ASP A 400 39.54 13.81 -12.85
CA ASP A 400 38.69 14.86 -13.40
C ASP A 400 38.06 15.67 -12.26
N ILE A 401 37.63 14.99 -11.21
CA ILE A 401 37.04 15.64 -10.02
C ILE A 401 38.10 16.45 -9.28
N PHE A 402 39.34 15.97 -9.14
CA PHE A 402 40.44 16.77 -8.59
C PHE A 402 40.67 18.07 -9.38
N THR A 403 40.64 17.98 -10.72
CA THR A 403 40.76 19.15 -11.60
C THR A 403 39.59 20.14 -11.40
N MET A 404 38.39 19.65 -11.07
CA MET A 404 37.27 20.52 -10.72
C MET A 404 37.49 21.25 -9.39
N LEU A 405 38.12 20.58 -8.40
CA LEU A 405 38.43 21.16 -7.09
C LEU A 405 39.54 22.23 -7.12
N ASP A 406 40.31 22.32 -8.20
CA ASP A 406 41.30 23.39 -8.42
C ASP A 406 40.67 24.75 -8.80
N LYS A 407 39.37 24.77 -9.13
CA LYS A 407 38.64 25.97 -9.52
C LYS A 407 38.21 26.81 -8.30
N SER A 408 37.71 28.02 -8.54
CA SER A 408 37.08 28.87 -7.52
C SER A 408 35.84 29.59 -8.06
N GLY A 409 35.01 30.11 -7.16
CA GLY A 409 33.68 30.62 -7.48
C GLY A 409 32.64 29.51 -7.44
N LEU A 410 31.68 29.49 -8.37
CA LEU A 410 30.65 28.45 -8.44
C LEU A 410 31.05 27.38 -9.45
N LEU A 411 31.02 26.12 -9.03
CA LEU A 411 31.21 24.99 -9.93
C LEU A 411 29.98 24.82 -10.83
N VAL A 412 30.22 24.80 -12.13
CA VAL A 412 29.24 24.47 -13.16
C VAL A 412 29.80 23.30 -13.96
N ILE A 413 28.97 22.28 -14.18
CA ILE A 413 29.28 21.14 -15.04
C ILE A 413 28.45 21.26 -16.31
N GLU A 414 29.07 20.94 -17.45
CA GLU A 414 28.41 20.85 -18.75
C GLU A 414 27.63 19.54 -18.91
#